data_AF-A0A7Y7NQU1-F1
#
_entry.id   AF-A0A7Y7NQU1-F1
#
_cell.length_a   1.000
_cell.length_b   1.000
_cell.length_c   1.000
_cell.angle_alpha   90.00
_cell.angle_beta   90.00
_cell.angle_gamma   90.00
#
_symmetry.space_group_name_H-M   'P 1'
#
loop_
_entity.id
_entity.type
_entity.pdbx_description
1 polymer ?
#
loop_
_entity_poly.entity_id
_entity_poly.type
_entity_poly.pdbx_seq_one_letter_code
_entity_poly.pdbx_strand_id
1 'polypeptide(L)'
;MYKDIRLHGALENKIEYYAIAAGVDAHKRYFFNVDQSSESELRFFSTNNEFIISQQGIIHRGNGGSFCEYMFGVDQPLTDMAKGDVINRLVMYGTHLDQKAGALNFSDRTDGFLTFDKIFFDGNAVANYFFFIHSKDFSESVKEQQELILRRLGKILKRSVAIGNGDDNRIIAEVSANCGVDDLQLFLFKLINTRHEEYRNAFKNLYFRTKRIADEEFALLTELAQRNEIDRYQQERIRIDVMYKHPDNRRIVDEYRNILCSCNLRGEINRLENARLTRLKTLSVRNKIPGALFYTLDELLRKDRKLVELEESDYISETRQILEGLFFGERQIESRVDRDDMLKLLHAKKRASEHRNHTFEELLLDASKACDENIRDGADISLLEEFSYIITYLDRYDTTSQVINQLAFMENIRISEDMLRSILGNKKEFDTLQPNLFNTLFIDGVLDNKYLGNYGRRKLITLVKGMEEIEAGSMKSQEVLDQLKAIDREEQIFVILLQHVRERIRNFYSKFSTKNDQQILKREVTEELLGKKLIKGEINNDLFNETILTIQKEAIYLHNLLPQIISEKDISLREDFLDNSGLDRFYVEELELEYFELNDLPLDELYQIRKGLN
;
A
#
# COMPACT_ATOMS: atom_id res chain seq x y z
N MET A 1 -48.07 32.40 9.76
CA MET A 1 -47.37 33.10 8.66
C MET A 1 -47.04 32.07 7.60
N TYR A 2 -47.49 32.27 6.36
CA TYR A 2 -47.23 31.34 5.25
C TYR A 2 -45.73 31.33 4.92
N LYS A 3 -45.11 30.14 4.84
CA LYS A 3 -43.65 29.98 4.62
C LYS A 3 -43.30 29.76 3.15
N ASP A 4 -44.16 29.09 2.41
CA ASP A 4 -44.00 28.79 0.99
C ASP A 4 -45.36 28.61 0.28
N ILE A 5 -45.35 28.71 -1.05
CA ILE A 5 -46.45 28.37 -1.96
C ILE A 5 -45.95 27.33 -2.94
N ARG A 6 -46.78 26.31 -3.22
CA ARG A 6 -46.46 25.25 -4.18
C ARG A 6 -47.55 25.15 -5.23
N LEU A 7 -47.14 25.25 -6.48
CA LEU A 7 -47.96 24.96 -7.64
C LEU A 7 -47.51 23.60 -8.19
N HIS A 8 -48.44 22.68 -8.30
CA HIS A 8 -48.21 21.38 -8.93
C HIS A 8 -49.05 21.28 -10.20
N GLY A 9 -48.44 20.81 -11.28
CA GLY A 9 -49.15 20.51 -12.50
C GLY A 9 -48.46 19.42 -13.32
N ALA A 10 -49.17 18.94 -14.33
CA ALA A 10 -48.68 17.94 -15.25
C ALA A 10 -48.85 18.44 -16.68
N LEU A 11 -47.83 18.22 -17.51
CA LEU A 11 -47.84 18.51 -18.93
C LEU A 11 -48.28 17.26 -19.72
N GLU A 12 -48.83 17.44 -20.92
CA GLU A 12 -49.30 16.34 -21.78
C GLU A 12 -48.21 15.28 -22.05
N ASN A 13 -46.94 15.72 -22.07
CA ASN A 13 -45.77 14.86 -22.26
C ASN A 13 -45.41 13.99 -21.04
N LYS A 14 -46.33 13.83 -20.07
CA LYS A 14 -46.11 13.04 -18.84
C LYS A 14 -44.96 13.57 -17.97
N ILE A 15 -44.70 14.88 -18.07
CA ILE A 15 -43.79 15.61 -17.19
C ILE A 15 -44.62 16.27 -16.09
N GLU A 16 -44.33 15.93 -14.84
CA GLU A 16 -44.87 16.65 -13.69
C GLU A 16 -43.92 17.77 -13.29
N TYR A 17 -44.47 18.90 -12.86
CA TYR A 17 -43.68 20.01 -12.34
C TYR A 17 -44.21 20.47 -10.99
N TYR A 18 -43.28 20.85 -10.12
CA TYR A 18 -43.55 21.55 -8.87
C TYR A 18 -42.84 22.89 -8.91
N ALA A 19 -43.58 23.99 -8.87
CA ALA A 19 -43.04 25.34 -8.75
C ALA A 19 -43.28 25.84 -7.32
N ILE A 20 -42.20 26.09 -6.60
CA ILE A 20 -42.21 26.43 -5.18
C ILE A 20 -41.63 27.83 -5.01
N ALA A 21 -42.41 28.72 -4.39
CA ALA A 21 -41.94 30.04 -3.98
C ALA A 21 -41.86 30.09 -2.45
N ALA A 22 -40.66 30.22 -1.90
CA ALA A 22 -40.40 30.21 -0.46
C ALA A 22 -39.71 31.50 -0.01
N GLY A 23 -40.11 32.06 1.13
CA GLY A 23 -39.54 33.31 1.65
C GLY A 23 -40.54 34.18 2.43
N VAL A 24 -40.08 35.33 2.91
CA VAL A 24 -40.92 36.29 3.64
C VAL A 24 -42.00 36.83 2.69
N ASP A 25 -43.27 36.77 3.13
CA ASP A 25 -44.43 37.23 2.36
C ASP A 25 -44.54 36.60 0.94
N ALA A 26 -44.20 35.30 0.80
CA ALA A 26 -44.26 34.57 -0.47
C ALA A 26 -45.58 34.76 -1.25
N HIS A 27 -46.71 34.86 -0.53
CA HIS A 27 -48.05 35.08 -1.10
C HIS A 27 -48.30 36.47 -1.71
N LYS A 28 -47.51 37.50 -1.37
CA LYS A 28 -47.72 38.88 -1.87
C LYS A 28 -46.85 39.22 -3.08
N ARG A 29 -45.81 38.42 -3.35
CA ARG A 29 -44.76 38.70 -4.36
C ARG A 29 -44.66 37.59 -5.41
N TYR A 30 -45.61 36.67 -5.42
CA TYR A 30 -45.73 35.59 -6.40
C TYR A 30 -46.42 36.12 -7.66
N PHE A 31 -45.69 36.13 -8.78
CA PHE A 31 -46.24 36.50 -10.08
C PHE A 31 -46.16 35.29 -11.00
N PHE A 32 -47.33 34.73 -11.34
CA PHE A 32 -47.45 33.81 -12.45
C PHE A 32 -48.46 34.38 -13.44
N ASN A 33 -48.13 34.30 -14.73
CA ASN A 33 -49.07 34.62 -15.79
C ASN A 33 -49.32 33.36 -16.60
N VAL A 34 -50.60 33.03 -16.78
CA VAL A 34 -51.04 32.07 -17.80
C VAL A 34 -51.45 32.94 -18.97
N ASP A 35 -50.70 32.89 -20.06
CA ASP A 35 -50.99 33.73 -21.22
C ASP A 35 -52.41 33.41 -21.72
N GLN A 36 -53.30 34.41 -21.71
CA GLN A 36 -54.70 34.24 -22.12
C GLN A 36 -54.84 33.99 -23.62
N SER A 37 -53.76 34.17 -24.40
CA SER A 37 -53.72 33.92 -25.85
C SER A 37 -53.13 32.56 -26.23
N SER A 38 -52.41 31.92 -25.32
CA SER A 38 -51.81 30.59 -25.50
C SER A 38 -51.95 29.81 -24.19
N GLU A 39 -52.97 28.95 -24.10
CA GLU A 39 -53.35 28.13 -22.94
C GLU A 39 -52.27 27.12 -22.46
N SER A 40 -51.01 27.29 -22.86
CA SER A 40 -49.98 26.25 -22.86
C SER A 40 -48.67 26.64 -22.18
N GLU A 41 -48.52 27.87 -21.67
CA GLU A 41 -47.27 28.33 -21.05
C GLU A 41 -47.48 28.91 -19.65
N LEU A 42 -46.61 28.49 -18.72
CA LEU A 42 -46.58 28.95 -17.33
C LEU A 42 -45.33 29.79 -17.09
N ARG A 43 -45.53 31.08 -16.86
CA ARG A 43 -44.44 32.05 -16.71
C ARG A 43 -44.30 32.50 -15.26
N PHE A 44 -43.11 32.34 -14.69
CA PHE A 44 -42.69 32.82 -13.38
C PHE A 44 -41.63 33.91 -13.56
N PHE A 45 -41.78 35.03 -12.85
CA PHE A 45 -40.83 36.13 -12.99
C PHE A 45 -40.65 36.92 -11.69
N SER A 46 -39.45 37.47 -11.54
CA SER A 46 -39.09 38.48 -10.54
C SER A 46 -38.13 39.48 -11.19
N THR A 47 -37.75 40.57 -10.52
CA THR A 47 -36.79 41.54 -11.08
C THR A 47 -35.55 40.84 -11.66
N ASN A 48 -35.32 41.01 -12.97
CA ASN A 48 -34.21 40.41 -13.75
C ASN A 48 -34.16 38.87 -13.82
N ASN A 49 -35.17 38.14 -13.31
CA ASN A 49 -35.24 36.68 -13.41
C ASN A 49 -36.56 36.23 -14.03
N GLU A 50 -36.49 35.21 -14.87
CA GLU A 50 -37.63 34.66 -15.58
C GLU A 50 -37.45 33.15 -15.80
N PHE A 51 -38.54 32.42 -15.62
CA PHE A 51 -38.60 30.98 -15.88
C PHE A 51 -39.98 30.65 -16.48
N ILE A 52 -39.99 30.11 -17.69
CA ILE A 52 -41.21 29.74 -18.42
C ILE A 52 -41.18 28.23 -18.63
N ILE A 53 -42.28 27.57 -18.27
CA ILE A 53 -42.54 26.17 -18.59
C ILE A 53 -43.49 26.15 -19.78
N SER A 54 -42.99 25.68 -20.92
CA SER A 54 -43.76 25.50 -22.17
C SER A 54 -44.09 24.02 -22.39
N GLN A 55 -44.84 23.70 -23.44
CA GLN A 55 -45.12 22.31 -23.83
C GLN A 55 -43.87 21.53 -24.26
N GLN A 56 -42.85 22.20 -24.79
CA GLN A 56 -41.67 21.56 -25.39
C GLN A 56 -40.44 21.57 -24.46
N GLY A 57 -40.43 22.46 -23.48
CA GLY A 57 -39.30 22.64 -22.59
C GLY A 57 -39.41 23.88 -21.71
N ILE A 58 -38.27 24.36 -21.23
CA ILE A 58 -38.16 25.53 -20.38
C ILE A 58 -37.40 26.66 -21.06
N ILE A 59 -37.83 27.90 -20.81
CA ILE A 59 -37.08 29.11 -21.11
C ILE A 59 -36.65 29.73 -19.78
N HIS A 60 -35.39 30.10 -19.64
CA HIS A 60 -34.87 30.71 -18.42
C HIS A 60 -34.10 31.98 -18.73
N ARG A 61 -34.03 32.89 -17.75
CA ARG A 61 -33.15 34.07 -17.73
C ARG A 61 -32.89 34.51 -16.28
N GLY A 62 -31.69 35.00 -15.99
CA GLY A 62 -31.36 35.63 -14.71
C GLY A 62 -30.26 34.94 -13.92
N ASN A 63 -30.26 35.15 -12.61
CA ASN A 63 -29.19 34.74 -11.68
C ASN A 63 -29.22 33.26 -11.27
N GLY A 64 -30.16 32.51 -11.83
CA GLY A 64 -30.45 31.14 -11.47
C GLY A 64 -29.51 30.09 -12.05
N GLY A 65 -29.93 28.85 -11.88
CA GLY A 65 -29.26 27.68 -12.44
C GLY A 65 -30.09 26.41 -12.30
N SER A 66 -29.48 25.29 -12.65
CA SER A 66 -30.03 23.94 -12.52
C SER A 66 -29.15 23.06 -11.66
N PHE A 67 -29.75 22.17 -10.88
CA PHE A 67 -29.03 21.13 -10.18
C PHE A 67 -29.79 19.81 -10.15
N CYS A 68 -29.04 18.71 -10.12
CA CYS A 68 -29.59 17.35 -10.02
C CYS A 68 -28.53 16.41 -9.44
N GLU A 69 -28.97 15.25 -8.93
CA GLU A 69 -28.04 14.20 -8.53
C GLU A 69 -27.35 13.61 -9.76
N TYR A 70 -26.02 13.42 -9.68
CA TYR A 70 -25.26 12.77 -10.75
C TYR A 70 -25.83 11.37 -11.03
N MET A 71 -25.94 11.04 -12.31
CA MET A 71 -26.39 9.75 -12.80
C MET A 71 -25.38 9.24 -13.84
N PHE A 72 -25.31 7.92 -14.03
CA PHE A 72 -24.51 7.32 -15.11
C PHE A 72 -24.81 7.99 -16.47
N GLY A 73 -23.76 8.27 -17.24
CA GLY A 73 -23.86 8.96 -18.54
C GLY A 73 -23.97 10.49 -18.47
N VAL A 74 -24.06 11.08 -17.27
CA VAL A 74 -23.92 12.53 -17.09
C VAL A 74 -22.44 12.90 -17.02
N ASP A 75 -22.04 13.94 -17.74
CA ASP A 75 -20.68 14.46 -17.66
C ASP A 75 -20.36 14.97 -16.25
N GLN A 76 -19.41 14.32 -15.59
CA GLN A 76 -18.95 14.65 -14.24
C GLN A 76 -17.51 15.16 -14.31
N PRO A 77 -17.27 16.45 -14.00
CA PRO A 77 -15.92 17.00 -13.98
C PRO A 77 -15.01 16.26 -13.01
N LEU A 78 -13.74 16.09 -13.38
CA LEU A 78 -12.74 15.41 -12.55
C LEU A 78 -12.63 16.03 -11.14
N THR A 79 -12.76 17.36 -11.04
CA THR A 79 -12.72 18.12 -9.78
C THR A 79 -13.87 17.77 -8.84
N ASP A 80 -15.01 17.37 -9.39
CA ASP A 80 -16.17 16.91 -8.62
C ASP A 80 -16.01 15.42 -8.29
N MET A 81 -15.57 14.59 -9.25
CA MET A 81 -15.37 13.15 -9.04
C MET A 81 -14.28 12.83 -8.00
N ALA A 82 -13.23 13.67 -7.91
CA ALA A 82 -12.18 13.51 -6.91
C ALA A 82 -12.66 13.79 -5.47
N LYS A 83 -13.77 14.51 -5.30
CA LYS A 83 -14.34 14.83 -4.00
C LYS A 83 -15.49 13.87 -3.72
N GLY A 84 -15.21 12.81 -2.95
CA GLY A 84 -16.18 11.74 -2.68
C GLY A 84 -17.48 12.18 -2.00
N ASP A 85 -17.52 13.41 -1.45
CA ASP A 85 -18.73 14.00 -0.86
C ASP A 85 -19.59 14.80 -1.86
N VAL A 86 -19.14 14.99 -3.10
CA VAL A 86 -19.90 15.66 -4.17
C VAL A 86 -20.77 14.64 -4.89
N ILE A 87 -22.08 14.85 -4.81
CA ILE A 87 -23.10 13.94 -5.35
C ILE A 87 -24.03 14.60 -6.36
N ASN A 88 -24.06 15.93 -6.42
CA ASN A 88 -24.94 16.67 -7.31
C ASN A 88 -24.18 17.51 -8.33
N ARG A 89 -24.72 17.56 -9.54
CA ARG A 89 -24.34 18.50 -10.60
C ARG A 89 -25.01 19.84 -10.32
N LEU A 90 -24.26 20.92 -10.42
CA LEU A 90 -24.76 22.30 -10.36
C LEU A 90 -24.25 23.06 -11.57
N VAL A 91 -25.17 23.67 -12.32
CA VAL A 91 -24.89 24.48 -13.51
C VAL A 91 -25.56 25.84 -13.34
N MET A 92 -24.76 26.90 -13.34
CA MET A 92 -25.27 28.28 -13.33
C MET A 92 -25.47 28.76 -14.77
N TYR A 93 -26.53 29.52 -15.04
CA TYR A 93 -26.78 30.02 -16.39
C TYR A 93 -25.65 30.95 -16.88
N GLY A 94 -25.29 30.87 -18.15
CA GLY A 94 -24.26 31.74 -18.74
C GLY A 94 -22.82 31.48 -18.24
N THR A 95 -22.57 30.38 -17.52
CA THR A 95 -21.25 30.01 -17.02
C THR A 95 -20.52 29.05 -17.96
N HIS A 96 -19.22 29.27 -18.15
CA HIS A 96 -18.36 28.43 -18.98
C HIS A 96 -16.99 28.24 -18.31
N LEU A 97 -16.40 27.05 -18.49
CA LEU A 97 -15.09 26.73 -17.95
C LEU A 97 -14.01 27.16 -18.96
N ASP A 98 -13.06 27.99 -18.54
CA ASP A 98 -11.88 28.29 -19.36
C ASP A 98 -10.92 27.10 -19.32
N GLN A 99 -10.80 26.39 -20.44
CA GLN A 99 -9.95 25.19 -20.55
C GLN A 99 -8.46 25.47 -20.33
N LYS A 100 -7.99 26.72 -20.48
CA LYS A 100 -6.57 27.08 -20.30
C LYS A 100 -6.24 27.52 -18.87
N ALA A 101 -7.15 28.26 -18.23
CA ALA A 101 -6.94 28.80 -16.89
C ALA A 101 -7.55 27.94 -15.78
N GLY A 102 -8.43 27.00 -16.12
CA GLY A 102 -9.21 26.21 -15.15
C GLY A 102 -10.20 27.05 -14.33
N ALA A 103 -10.41 28.31 -14.71
CA ALA A 103 -11.26 29.26 -14.01
C ALA A 103 -12.68 29.27 -14.61
N LEU A 104 -13.69 29.44 -13.75
CA LEU A 104 -15.09 29.54 -14.14
C LEU A 104 -15.40 30.99 -14.51
N ASN A 105 -15.83 31.22 -15.75
CA ASN A 105 -16.18 32.53 -16.26
C ASN A 105 -17.70 32.69 -16.33
N PHE A 106 -18.18 33.82 -15.84
CA PHE A 106 -19.59 34.21 -15.90
C PHE A 106 -19.81 35.19 -17.04
N SER A 107 -20.84 34.95 -17.85
CA SER A 107 -21.29 35.84 -18.92
C SER A 107 -22.64 36.47 -18.60
N ASP A 108 -22.90 37.63 -19.20
CA ASP A 108 -24.18 38.32 -19.04
C ASP A 108 -25.33 37.67 -19.85
N ARG A 109 -25.00 36.68 -20.70
CA ARG A 109 -25.97 35.89 -21.48
C ARG A 109 -26.44 34.71 -20.65
N THR A 110 -27.47 34.95 -19.85
CA THR A 110 -28.10 33.95 -18.98
C THR A 110 -29.42 33.43 -19.52
N ASP A 111 -29.87 33.96 -20.65
CA ASP A 111 -31.07 33.50 -21.35
C ASP A 111 -30.80 32.21 -22.14
N GLY A 112 -31.79 31.32 -22.17
CA GLY A 112 -31.67 30.06 -22.89
C GLY A 112 -32.97 29.26 -22.95
N PHE A 113 -33.01 28.30 -23.87
CA PHE A 113 -34.08 27.32 -24.02
C PHE A 113 -33.53 25.91 -23.90
N LEU A 114 -34.21 25.07 -23.12
CA LEU A 114 -33.87 23.66 -22.92
C LEU A 114 -35.12 22.80 -23.14
N THR A 115 -35.04 21.87 -24.09
CA THR A 115 -36.10 20.88 -24.30
C THR A 115 -36.14 19.86 -23.16
N PHE A 116 -37.31 19.25 -22.90
CA PHE A 116 -37.41 18.21 -21.87
C PHE A 116 -36.47 17.03 -22.15
N ASP A 117 -36.38 16.58 -23.41
CA ASP A 117 -35.46 15.51 -23.80
C ASP A 117 -34.02 15.84 -23.41
N LYS A 118 -33.56 17.08 -23.68
CA LYS A 118 -32.22 17.52 -23.32
C LYS A 118 -32.03 17.59 -21.81
N ILE A 119 -33.03 18.06 -21.06
CA ILE A 119 -32.95 18.13 -19.58
C ILE A 119 -32.76 16.74 -18.97
N PHE A 120 -33.54 15.75 -19.38
CA PHE A 120 -33.45 14.39 -18.85
C PHE A 120 -32.31 13.56 -19.48
N PHE A 121 -31.78 14.00 -20.62
CA PHE A 121 -30.57 13.43 -21.20
C PHE A 121 -29.31 13.94 -20.51
N ASP A 122 -29.09 15.26 -20.47
CA ASP A 122 -27.90 15.88 -19.88
C ASP A 122 -27.93 15.80 -18.35
N GLY A 123 -29.11 15.89 -17.73
CA GLY A 123 -29.31 15.84 -16.29
C GLY A 123 -29.64 14.44 -15.79
N ASN A 124 -30.33 14.39 -14.65
CA ASN A 124 -30.84 13.13 -14.11
C ASN A 124 -32.04 12.67 -14.94
N ALA A 125 -32.11 11.38 -15.28
CA ALA A 125 -33.18 10.87 -16.14
C ALA A 125 -34.58 10.97 -15.50
N VAL A 126 -34.69 11.11 -14.17
CA VAL A 126 -35.98 11.10 -13.46
C VAL A 126 -36.38 12.47 -12.94
N ALA A 127 -35.49 13.18 -12.23
CA ALA A 127 -35.84 14.43 -11.57
C ALA A 127 -34.75 15.49 -11.66
N ASN A 128 -35.11 16.69 -12.10
CA ASN A 128 -34.19 17.83 -12.24
C ASN A 128 -34.76 19.08 -11.56
N TYR A 129 -33.88 19.84 -10.90
CA TYR A 129 -34.25 21.07 -10.23
C TYR A 129 -33.67 22.29 -10.96
N PHE A 130 -34.44 23.37 -10.95
CA PHE A 130 -34.05 24.69 -11.41
C PHE A 130 -34.39 25.70 -10.33
N PHE A 131 -33.63 26.78 -10.26
CA PHE A 131 -33.90 27.81 -9.26
C PHE A 131 -33.48 29.18 -9.75
N PHE A 132 -34.07 30.21 -9.15
CA PHE A 132 -33.52 31.56 -9.11
C PHE A 132 -33.86 32.19 -7.76
N ILE A 133 -33.15 33.25 -7.40
CA ILE A 133 -33.27 33.87 -6.09
C ILE A 133 -33.53 35.36 -6.27
N HIS A 134 -34.44 35.92 -5.49
CA HIS A 134 -34.68 37.34 -5.41
C HIS A 134 -34.43 37.85 -3.99
N SER A 135 -33.71 38.96 -3.89
CA SER A 135 -33.60 39.78 -2.68
C SER A 135 -33.36 41.23 -3.09
N LYS A 136 -33.71 42.16 -2.21
CA LYS A 136 -33.45 43.59 -2.37
C LYS A 136 -31.97 43.95 -2.21
N ASP A 137 -31.21 43.10 -1.52
CA ASP A 137 -29.79 43.34 -1.21
C ASP A 137 -28.84 42.86 -2.33
N PHE A 138 -29.39 42.31 -3.41
CA PHE A 138 -28.59 41.90 -4.56
C PHE A 138 -28.17 43.11 -5.41
N SER A 139 -26.93 43.06 -5.93
CA SER A 139 -26.43 44.08 -6.83
C SER A 139 -27.17 44.07 -8.17
N GLU A 140 -27.08 45.13 -8.97
CA GLU A 140 -27.77 45.18 -10.27
C GLU A 140 -27.17 44.22 -11.32
N SER A 141 -25.91 43.81 -11.13
CA SER A 141 -25.19 42.92 -12.04
C SER A 141 -25.53 41.45 -11.80
N VAL A 142 -26.12 40.78 -12.80
CA VAL A 142 -26.45 39.35 -12.74
C VAL A 142 -25.21 38.50 -12.49
N LYS A 143 -24.06 38.89 -13.04
CA LYS A 143 -22.79 38.20 -12.84
C LYS A 143 -22.38 38.17 -11.37
N GLU A 144 -22.42 39.33 -10.70
CA GLU A 144 -22.07 39.44 -9.28
C GLU A 144 -23.04 38.64 -8.39
N GLN A 145 -24.33 38.64 -8.75
CA GLN A 145 -25.33 37.82 -8.06
C GLN A 145 -25.01 36.32 -8.19
N GLN A 146 -24.67 35.84 -9.40
CA GLN A 146 -24.33 34.43 -9.63
C GLN A 146 -23.05 34.02 -8.90
N GLU A 147 -22.03 34.88 -8.88
CA GLU A 147 -20.80 34.65 -8.11
C GLU A 147 -21.11 34.53 -6.61
N LEU A 148 -21.94 35.42 -6.07
CA LEU A 148 -22.36 35.39 -4.66
C LEU A 148 -23.15 34.10 -4.34
N ILE A 149 -24.10 33.75 -5.19
CA ILE A 149 -24.91 32.53 -5.07
C ILE A 149 -24.01 31.29 -5.08
N LEU A 150 -23.10 31.17 -6.05
CA LEU A 150 -22.20 30.04 -6.17
C LEU A 150 -21.26 29.94 -4.96
N ARG A 151 -20.76 31.09 -4.47
CA ARG A 151 -19.88 31.15 -3.29
C ARG A 151 -20.57 30.68 -2.01
N ARG A 152 -21.84 31.05 -1.82
CA ARG A 152 -22.59 30.73 -0.59
C ARG A 152 -23.28 29.36 -0.65
N LEU A 153 -23.86 29.00 -1.79
CA LEU A 153 -24.71 27.82 -1.93
C LEU A 153 -24.03 26.66 -2.69
N GLY A 154 -23.00 26.93 -3.49
CA GLY A 154 -22.41 25.92 -4.38
C GLY A 154 -21.93 24.66 -3.66
N LYS A 155 -21.23 24.82 -2.52
CA LYS A 155 -20.76 23.68 -1.71
C LYS A 155 -21.92 22.84 -1.15
N ILE A 156 -22.99 23.50 -0.72
CA ILE A 156 -24.13 22.84 -0.07
C ILE A 156 -24.96 22.10 -1.10
N LEU A 157 -25.31 22.77 -2.20
CA LEU A 157 -26.07 22.17 -3.29
C LEU A 157 -25.34 20.97 -3.89
N LYS A 158 -24.02 21.04 -4.08
CA LYS A 158 -23.22 19.92 -4.61
C LYS A 158 -23.17 18.69 -3.68
N ARG A 159 -23.44 18.85 -2.38
CA ARG A 159 -23.28 17.80 -1.34
C ARG A 159 -24.58 17.39 -0.66
N SER A 160 -25.68 18.05 -0.98
CA SER A 160 -26.97 17.82 -0.32
C SER A 160 -27.60 16.49 -0.75
N VAL A 161 -27.84 15.61 0.22
CA VAL A 161 -28.56 14.34 0.02
C VAL A 161 -30.05 14.58 -0.25
N ALA A 162 -30.57 15.77 0.10
CA ALA A 162 -31.97 16.13 -0.09
C ALA A 162 -32.40 16.11 -1.55
N ILE A 163 -31.47 16.44 -2.47
CA ILE A 163 -31.71 16.49 -3.92
C ILE A 163 -32.03 15.10 -4.48
N GLY A 164 -31.21 14.09 -4.18
CA GLY A 164 -31.44 12.70 -4.62
C GLY A 164 -32.66 12.03 -3.98
N ASN A 165 -33.00 12.45 -2.75
CA ASN A 165 -34.20 11.99 -2.03
C ASN A 165 -35.48 12.71 -2.47
N GLY A 166 -35.38 13.82 -3.20
CA GLY A 166 -36.51 14.65 -3.57
C GLY A 166 -37.16 15.41 -2.41
N ASP A 167 -36.41 15.71 -1.34
CA ASP A 167 -36.89 16.40 -0.13
C ASP A 167 -36.82 17.92 -0.29
N ASP A 168 -37.86 18.46 -0.94
CA ASP A 168 -37.93 19.88 -1.30
C ASP A 168 -37.90 20.80 -0.07
N ASN A 169 -38.45 20.36 1.08
CA ASN A 169 -38.45 21.13 2.33
C ASN A 169 -37.03 21.35 2.85
N ARG A 170 -36.24 20.28 2.83
CA ARG A 170 -34.86 20.32 3.30
C ARG A 170 -33.98 21.16 2.36
N ILE A 171 -34.20 21.10 1.05
CA ILE A 171 -33.52 21.97 0.08
C ILE A 171 -33.81 23.44 0.41
N ILE A 172 -35.08 23.81 0.61
CA ILE A 172 -35.48 25.18 0.95
C ILE A 172 -34.82 25.65 2.26
N ALA A 173 -34.82 24.79 3.28
CA ALA A 173 -34.20 25.11 4.57
C ALA A 173 -32.68 25.29 4.44
N GLU A 174 -31.99 24.40 3.72
CA GLU A 174 -30.55 24.48 3.46
C GLU A 174 -30.17 25.75 2.69
N VAL A 175 -30.94 26.11 1.65
CA VAL A 175 -30.70 27.34 0.88
C VAL A 175 -30.96 28.58 1.75
N SER A 176 -32.07 28.63 2.48
CA SER A 176 -32.44 29.80 3.29
C SER A 176 -31.44 30.05 4.41
N ALA A 177 -30.96 29.00 5.09
CA ALA A 177 -30.01 29.11 6.20
C ALA A 177 -28.61 29.57 5.77
N ASN A 178 -28.20 29.27 4.54
CA ASN A 178 -26.82 29.50 4.09
C ASN A 178 -26.68 30.62 3.06
N CYS A 179 -27.78 31.10 2.48
CA CYS A 179 -27.72 32.24 1.58
C CYS A 179 -27.33 33.52 2.32
N GLY A 180 -27.67 33.68 3.62
CA GLY A 180 -27.22 34.79 4.47
C GLY A 180 -27.61 36.18 3.96
N VAL A 181 -28.77 36.28 3.30
CA VAL A 181 -29.34 37.53 2.79
C VAL A 181 -30.72 37.70 3.42
N ASP A 182 -31.03 38.92 3.89
CA ASP A 182 -32.33 39.24 4.46
C ASP A 182 -33.39 39.32 3.35
N ASP A 183 -34.67 39.10 3.70
CA ASP A 183 -35.79 39.13 2.75
C ASP A 183 -35.65 38.19 1.53
N LEU A 184 -34.89 37.10 1.67
CA LEU A 184 -34.67 36.12 0.61
C LEU A 184 -35.97 35.50 0.09
N GLN A 185 -36.12 35.48 -1.22
CA GLN A 185 -37.16 34.73 -1.92
C GLN A 185 -36.51 33.71 -2.86
N LEU A 186 -36.78 32.44 -2.61
CA LEU A 186 -36.34 31.32 -3.43
C LEU A 186 -37.48 30.88 -4.33
N PHE A 187 -37.22 30.81 -5.64
CA PHE A 187 -38.06 30.12 -6.59
C PHE A 187 -37.36 28.82 -6.98
N LEU A 188 -38.00 27.69 -6.66
CA LEU A 188 -37.49 26.35 -6.90
C LEU A 188 -38.48 25.62 -7.81
N PHE A 189 -37.99 25.08 -8.92
CA PHE A 189 -38.76 24.32 -9.88
C PHE A 189 -38.23 22.90 -9.94
N LYS A 190 -39.07 21.91 -9.72
CA LYS A 190 -38.75 20.49 -9.85
C LYS A 190 -39.50 19.94 -11.06
N LEU A 191 -38.79 19.30 -11.98
CA LEU A 191 -39.37 18.59 -13.11
C LEU A 191 -39.17 17.09 -12.92
N ILE A 192 -40.23 16.30 -13.08
CA ILE A 192 -40.21 14.85 -12.94
C ILE A 192 -40.72 14.21 -14.23
N ASN A 193 -39.94 13.29 -14.79
CA ASN A 193 -40.41 12.44 -15.88
C ASN A 193 -41.11 11.20 -15.30
N THR A 194 -42.44 11.23 -15.29
CA THR A 194 -43.25 10.16 -14.66
C THR A 194 -43.07 8.80 -15.34
N ARG A 195 -42.80 8.78 -16.66
CA ARG A 195 -42.52 7.57 -17.43
C ARG A 195 -41.25 6.88 -16.92
N HIS A 196 -40.19 7.66 -16.72
CA HIS A 196 -38.91 7.18 -16.20
C HIS A 196 -39.00 6.84 -14.70
N GLU A 197 -39.76 7.60 -13.93
CA GLU A 197 -39.99 7.34 -12.50
C GLU A 197 -40.69 6.00 -12.27
N GLU A 198 -41.75 5.70 -13.05
CA GLU A 198 -42.47 4.43 -12.97
C GLU A 198 -41.52 3.25 -13.23
N TYR A 199 -40.72 3.33 -14.30
CA TYR A 199 -39.73 2.31 -14.63
C TYR A 199 -38.65 2.16 -13.54
N ARG A 200 -38.13 3.29 -13.02
CA ARG A 200 -37.15 3.28 -11.92
C ARG A 200 -37.69 2.59 -10.68
N ASN A 201 -38.93 2.90 -10.28
CA ASN A 201 -39.55 2.35 -9.09
C ASN A 201 -39.82 0.85 -9.24
N ALA A 202 -40.33 0.42 -10.40
CA ALA A 202 -40.51 -1.00 -10.72
C ALA A 202 -39.18 -1.77 -10.64
N PHE A 203 -38.14 -1.26 -11.31
CA PHE A 203 -36.81 -1.89 -11.31
C PHE A 203 -36.20 -1.93 -9.90
N LYS A 204 -36.29 -0.84 -9.13
CA LYS A 204 -35.80 -0.76 -7.75
C LYS A 204 -36.44 -1.80 -6.85
N ASN A 205 -37.76 -1.95 -6.91
CA ASN A 205 -38.49 -2.90 -6.07
C ASN A 205 -38.08 -4.35 -6.36
N LEU A 206 -37.93 -4.70 -7.63
CA LEU A 206 -37.48 -6.04 -8.06
C LEU A 206 -36.02 -6.29 -7.66
N TYR A 207 -35.13 -5.34 -7.95
CA TYR A 207 -33.71 -5.49 -7.70
C TYR A 207 -33.36 -5.56 -6.20
N PHE A 208 -33.98 -4.72 -5.36
CA PHE A 208 -33.70 -4.68 -3.92
C PHE A 208 -34.19 -5.94 -3.18
N ARG A 209 -35.14 -6.69 -3.76
CA ARG A 209 -35.70 -7.90 -3.14
C ARG A 209 -34.77 -9.11 -3.26
N THR A 210 -34.17 -9.33 -4.43
CA THR A 210 -33.45 -10.59 -4.74
C THR A 210 -32.07 -10.38 -5.36
N LYS A 211 -31.69 -9.14 -5.72
CA LYS A 211 -30.49 -8.80 -6.53
C LYS A 211 -30.36 -9.58 -7.85
N ARG A 212 -31.38 -10.34 -8.22
CA ARG A 212 -31.47 -11.16 -9.42
C ARG A 212 -32.92 -11.11 -9.87
N ILE A 213 -33.14 -10.37 -10.96
CA ILE A 213 -34.46 -10.26 -11.59
C ILE A 213 -34.65 -11.54 -12.42
N ALA A 214 -35.75 -12.25 -12.21
CA ALA A 214 -36.08 -13.43 -13.01
C ALA A 214 -36.49 -13.03 -14.44
N ASP A 215 -36.39 -13.96 -15.40
CA ASP A 215 -36.71 -13.65 -16.80
C ASP A 215 -38.16 -13.18 -16.99
N GLU A 216 -39.10 -13.75 -16.23
CA GLU A 216 -40.50 -13.33 -16.19
C GLU A 216 -40.67 -11.88 -15.68
N GLU A 217 -39.94 -11.50 -14.63
CA GLU A 217 -39.96 -10.15 -14.08
C GLU A 217 -39.26 -9.14 -15.01
N PHE A 218 -38.25 -9.59 -15.77
CA PHE A 218 -37.57 -8.78 -16.77
C PHE A 218 -38.45 -8.54 -18.01
N ALA A 219 -39.31 -9.49 -18.37
CA ALA A 219 -40.31 -9.31 -19.42
C ALA A 219 -41.30 -8.18 -19.06
N LEU A 220 -41.75 -8.13 -17.80
CA LEU A 220 -42.61 -7.05 -17.30
C LEU A 220 -41.93 -5.66 -17.39
N LEU A 221 -40.64 -5.58 -17.06
CA LEU A 221 -39.86 -4.34 -17.21
C LEU A 221 -39.72 -3.93 -18.68
N THR A 222 -39.57 -4.90 -19.58
CA THR A 222 -39.46 -4.64 -21.03
C THR A 222 -40.78 -4.11 -21.59
N GLU A 223 -41.91 -4.69 -21.19
CA GLU A 223 -43.25 -4.22 -21.56
C GLU A 223 -43.49 -2.80 -21.03
N LEU A 224 -43.11 -2.54 -19.77
CA LEU A 224 -43.23 -1.20 -19.16
C LEU A 224 -42.39 -0.17 -19.92
N ALA A 225 -41.15 -0.51 -20.30
CA ALA A 225 -40.30 0.38 -21.08
C ALA A 225 -40.86 0.66 -22.48
N GLN A 226 -41.46 -0.34 -23.15
CA GLN A 226 -42.12 -0.15 -24.44
C GLN A 226 -43.36 0.74 -24.31
N ARG A 227 -44.21 0.47 -23.32
CA ARG A 227 -45.42 1.27 -23.04
C ARG A 227 -45.09 2.73 -22.76
N ASN A 228 -43.97 2.97 -22.08
CA ASN A 228 -43.51 4.30 -21.69
C ASN A 228 -42.53 4.92 -22.71
N GLU A 229 -42.29 4.26 -23.86
CA GLU A 229 -41.40 4.72 -24.93
C GLU A 229 -39.98 5.09 -24.45
N ILE A 230 -39.46 4.36 -23.46
CA ILE A 230 -38.14 4.63 -22.90
C ILE A 230 -37.09 3.97 -23.79
N ASP A 231 -36.17 4.76 -24.34
CA ASP A 231 -35.10 4.21 -25.17
C ASP A 231 -34.13 3.34 -24.35
N ARG A 232 -33.38 2.48 -25.05
CA ARG A 232 -32.46 1.52 -24.40
C ARG A 232 -31.37 2.20 -23.58
N TYR A 233 -30.90 3.36 -24.00
CA TYR A 233 -29.84 4.08 -23.30
C TYR A 233 -30.36 4.65 -21.98
N GLN A 234 -31.55 5.27 -21.97
CA GLN A 234 -32.19 5.75 -20.74
C GLN A 234 -32.56 4.61 -19.79
N GLN A 235 -33.01 3.47 -20.30
CA GLN A 235 -33.24 2.26 -19.49
C GLN A 235 -31.95 1.84 -18.75
N GLU A 236 -30.82 1.74 -19.47
CA GLU A 236 -29.53 1.39 -18.85
C GLU A 236 -29.08 2.43 -17.82
N ARG A 237 -29.22 3.74 -18.10
CA ARG A 237 -28.88 4.80 -17.14
C ARG A 237 -29.67 4.68 -15.84
N ILE A 238 -30.98 4.48 -15.94
CA ILE A 238 -31.87 4.32 -14.78
C ILE A 238 -31.53 3.04 -14.00
N ARG A 239 -31.28 1.93 -14.69
CA ARG A 239 -30.90 0.65 -14.06
C ARG A 239 -29.59 0.77 -13.31
N ILE A 240 -28.56 1.35 -13.95
CA ILE A 240 -27.24 1.53 -13.34
C ILE A 240 -27.33 2.45 -12.12
N ASP A 241 -28.11 3.54 -12.16
CA ASP A 241 -28.35 4.41 -11.00
C ASP A 241 -28.93 3.65 -9.81
N VAL A 242 -29.97 2.84 -10.06
CA VAL A 242 -30.60 2.03 -9.01
C VAL A 242 -29.64 0.99 -8.45
N MET A 243 -28.87 0.32 -9.31
CA MET A 243 -27.90 -0.70 -8.90
C MET A 243 -26.74 -0.08 -8.12
N TYR A 244 -26.28 1.11 -8.48
CA TYR A 244 -25.26 1.86 -7.75
C TYR A 244 -25.76 2.30 -6.37
N LYS A 245 -27.01 2.78 -6.27
CA LYS A 245 -27.63 3.21 -5.00
C LYS A 245 -27.88 2.07 -4.00
N HIS A 246 -27.72 0.81 -4.41
CA HIS A 246 -27.77 -0.32 -3.49
C HIS A 246 -26.60 -0.26 -2.49
N PRO A 247 -26.81 -0.35 -1.16
CA PRO A 247 -25.77 -0.16 -0.14
C PRO A 247 -24.51 -1.01 -0.36
N ASP A 248 -24.67 -2.29 -0.70
CA ASP A 248 -23.55 -3.19 -0.93
C ASP A 248 -22.73 -2.86 -2.18
N ASN A 249 -23.39 -2.34 -3.22
CA ASN A 249 -22.73 -1.99 -4.47
C ASN A 249 -22.04 -0.64 -4.36
N ARG A 250 -22.70 0.33 -3.72
CA ARG A 250 -22.17 1.67 -3.50
C ARG A 250 -20.80 1.63 -2.83
N ARG A 251 -20.65 0.82 -1.79
CA ARG A 251 -19.37 0.64 -1.07
C ARG A 251 -18.23 0.23 -2.00
N ILE A 252 -18.45 -0.82 -2.80
CA ILE A 252 -17.43 -1.39 -3.70
C ILE A 252 -17.07 -0.40 -4.82
N VAL A 253 -18.06 0.28 -5.37
CA VAL A 253 -17.85 1.23 -6.48
C VAL A 253 -17.20 2.53 -5.99
N ASP A 254 -17.61 3.05 -4.82
CA ASP A 254 -16.98 4.22 -4.21
C ASP A 254 -15.51 3.96 -3.87
N GLU A 255 -15.18 2.77 -3.34
CA GLU A 255 -13.80 2.37 -3.06
C GLU A 255 -12.96 2.27 -4.35
N TYR A 256 -13.50 1.62 -5.39
CA TYR A 256 -12.86 1.53 -6.70
C TYR A 256 -12.59 2.92 -7.30
N ARG A 257 -13.58 3.82 -7.23
CA ARG A 257 -13.45 5.21 -7.68
C ARG A 257 -12.39 5.95 -6.89
N ASN A 258 -12.39 5.84 -5.56
CA ASN A 258 -11.44 6.56 -4.69
C ASN A 258 -9.99 6.15 -4.99
N ILE A 259 -9.73 4.86 -5.22
CA ILE A 259 -8.41 4.36 -5.63
C ILE A 259 -8.02 4.94 -6.98
N LEU A 260 -8.91 4.91 -7.99
CA LEU A 260 -8.56 5.47 -9.31
C LEU A 260 -8.31 7.00 -9.27
N CYS A 261 -9.08 7.74 -8.45
CA CYS A 261 -8.90 9.17 -8.24
C CYS A 261 -7.58 9.48 -7.52
N SER A 262 -7.21 8.73 -6.49
CA SER A 262 -5.93 8.91 -5.77
C SER A 262 -4.74 8.59 -6.67
N CYS A 263 -4.86 7.57 -7.51
CA CYS A 263 -3.88 7.28 -8.55
C CYS A 263 -3.82 8.42 -9.59
N ASN A 264 -4.95 9.07 -9.89
CA ASN A 264 -5.01 10.16 -10.90
C ASN A 264 -4.29 11.42 -10.45
N LEU A 265 -4.43 11.75 -9.18
CA LEU A 265 -3.69 12.87 -8.58
C LEU A 265 -2.18 12.61 -8.58
N ARG A 266 -1.77 11.34 -8.51
CA ARG A 266 -0.35 10.92 -8.50
C ARG A 266 0.24 10.71 -9.90
N GLY A 267 -0.58 10.55 -10.94
CA GLY A 267 -0.13 10.35 -12.33
C GLY A 267 0.37 8.94 -12.65
N GLU A 268 0.42 8.04 -11.67
CA GLU A 268 0.94 6.68 -11.78
C GLU A 268 -0.05 5.68 -11.16
N ILE A 269 0.02 4.41 -11.55
CA ILE A 269 -0.74 3.32 -10.91
C ILE A 269 0.29 2.29 -10.46
N ASN A 270 0.43 2.12 -9.13
CA ASN A 270 1.31 1.10 -8.57
C ASN A 270 0.69 -0.31 -8.77
N ARG A 271 1.51 -1.37 -8.84
CA ARG A 271 1.08 -2.77 -8.88
C ARG A 271 0.11 -3.11 -7.73
N LEU A 272 0.30 -2.52 -6.55
CA LEU A 272 -0.56 -2.67 -5.37
C LEU A 272 -1.99 -2.15 -5.62
N GLU A 273 -2.11 -0.96 -6.19
CA GLU A 273 -3.39 -0.35 -6.54
C GLU A 273 -4.06 -1.12 -7.66
N ASN A 274 -3.29 -1.61 -8.64
CA ASN A 274 -3.81 -2.45 -9.72
C ASN A 274 -4.33 -3.81 -9.22
N ALA A 275 -3.66 -4.43 -8.24
CA ALA A 275 -4.12 -5.66 -7.58
C ALA A 275 -5.42 -5.42 -6.80
N ARG A 276 -5.52 -4.32 -6.03
CA ARG A 276 -6.76 -3.93 -5.35
C ARG A 276 -7.91 -3.68 -6.32
N LEU A 277 -7.66 -2.95 -7.41
CA LEU A 277 -8.65 -2.72 -8.48
C LEU A 277 -9.12 -4.04 -9.12
N THR A 278 -8.21 -4.98 -9.34
CA THR A 278 -8.54 -6.31 -9.91
C THR A 278 -9.34 -7.18 -8.95
N ARG A 279 -9.02 -7.14 -7.65
CA ARG A 279 -9.81 -7.82 -6.59
C ARG A 279 -11.20 -7.22 -6.46
N LEU A 280 -11.33 -5.89 -6.47
CA LEU A 280 -12.62 -5.19 -6.45
C LEU A 280 -13.47 -5.54 -7.68
N LYS A 281 -12.87 -5.68 -8.87
CA LYS A 281 -13.57 -6.22 -10.06
C LYS A 281 -14.02 -7.67 -9.88
N THR A 282 -13.22 -8.49 -9.21
CA THR A 282 -13.59 -9.90 -8.95
C THR A 282 -14.74 -9.98 -7.94
N LEU A 283 -14.71 -9.15 -6.89
CA LEU A 283 -15.80 -9.00 -5.92
C LEU A 283 -17.07 -8.43 -6.57
N SER A 284 -16.92 -7.53 -7.54
CA SER A 284 -18.04 -6.94 -8.24
C SER A 284 -18.77 -7.96 -9.12
N VAL A 285 -18.04 -8.88 -9.77
CA VAL A 285 -18.63 -10.02 -10.48
C VAL A 285 -19.40 -10.94 -9.52
N ARG A 286 -18.82 -11.24 -8.35
CA ARG A 286 -19.48 -12.07 -7.31
C ARG A 286 -20.76 -11.41 -6.77
N ASN A 287 -20.75 -10.09 -6.62
CA ASN A 287 -21.89 -9.29 -6.18
C ASN A 287 -22.83 -8.83 -7.31
N LYS A 288 -22.60 -9.31 -8.55
CA LYS A 288 -23.41 -8.99 -9.75
C LYS A 288 -23.55 -7.48 -10.02
N ILE A 289 -22.50 -6.72 -9.74
CA ILE A 289 -22.43 -5.30 -10.07
C ILE A 289 -22.19 -5.16 -11.58
N PRO A 290 -22.90 -4.26 -12.28
CA PRO A 290 -22.69 -4.04 -13.71
C PRO A 290 -21.25 -3.63 -14.02
N GLY A 291 -20.61 -4.32 -14.96
CA GLY A 291 -19.27 -3.98 -15.45
C GLY A 291 -19.18 -2.57 -16.05
N ALA A 292 -20.29 -2.05 -16.55
CA ALA A 292 -20.40 -0.70 -17.12
C ALA A 292 -19.95 0.40 -16.14
N LEU A 293 -20.18 0.24 -14.84
CA LEU A 293 -19.74 1.19 -13.80
C LEU A 293 -18.22 1.29 -13.73
N PHE A 294 -17.52 0.17 -13.90
CA PHE A 294 -16.06 0.12 -13.84
C PHE A 294 -15.44 0.56 -15.16
N TYR A 295 -16.06 0.22 -16.29
CA TYR A 295 -15.57 0.60 -17.61
C TYR A 295 -15.51 2.12 -17.79
N THR A 296 -16.57 2.84 -17.40
CA THR A 296 -16.56 4.32 -17.47
C THR A 296 -15.52 4.94 -16.56
N LEU A 297 -15.29 4.39 -15.36
CA LEU A 297 -14.26 4.87 -14.45
C LEU A 297 -12.86 4.61 -15.01
N ASP A 298 -12.63 3.43 -15.59
CA ASP A 298 -11.36 3.08 -16.25
C ASP A 298 -11.12 3.98 -17.45
N GLU A 299 -12.13 4.25 -18.28
CA GLU A 299 -11.99 5.07 -19.47
C GLU A 299 -11.65 6.53 -19.13
N LEU A 300 -12.29 7.08 -18.09
CA LEU A 300 -12.06 8.46 -17.63
C LEU A 300 -10.72 8.64 -16.89
N LEU A 301 -10.21 7.61 -16.22
CA LEU A 301 -9.08 7.74 -15.30
C LEU A 301 -7.81 7.01 -15.74
N ARG A 302 -7.85 6.00 -16.63
CA ARG A 302 -6.66 5.23 -17.05
C ARG A 302 -6.02 5.69 -18.36
N LYS A 303 -6.67 6.54 -19.17
CA LYS A 303 -6.32 6.75 -20.59
C LYS A 303 -4.87 7.20 -20.90
N ASP A 304 -4.10 7.72 -19.94
CA ASP A 304 -2.75 8.28 -20.20
C ASP A 304 -1.61 7.74 -19.32
N ARG A 305 -1.76 6.60 -18.64
CA ARG A 305 -0.80 6.22 -17.58
C ARG A 305 0.15 5.08 -17.93
N LYS A 306 1.43 5.31 -17.61
CA LYS A 306 2.47 4.27 -17.54
C LYS A 306 2.24 3.47 -16.26
N LEU A 307 2.11 2.15 -16.38
CA LEU A 307 2.32 1.24 -15.26
C LEU A 307 3.77 1.40 -14.84
N VAL A 308 4.01 1.98 -13.66
CA VAL A 308 5.36 2.00 -13.09
C VAL A 308 5.51 0.67 -12.38
N GLU A 309 6.17 -0.26 -13.06
CA GLU A 309 6.77 -1.41 -12.40
C GLU A 309 7.94 -0.86 -11.57
N LEU A 310 7.65 -0.50 -10.31
CA LEU A 310 8.70 -0.53 -9.31
C LEU A 310 9.19 -1.98 -9.28
N GLU A 311 10.45 -2.19 -9.63
CA GLU A 311 11.16 -3.47 -9.46
C GLU A 311 11.25 -3.76 -7.94
N GLU A 312 10.11 -4.05 -7.31
CA GLU A 312 10.10 -4.69 -6.01
C GLU A 312 10.52 -6.14 -6.21
N SER A 313 11.59 -6.52 -5.53
CA SER A 313 12.02 -7.90 -5.42
C SER A 313 10.87 -8.78 -4.92
N ASP A 314 10.66 -9.94 -5.56
CA ASP A 314 9.50 -10.83 -5.33
C ASP A 314 9.21 -11.08 -3.83
N TYR A 315 10.24 -11.21 -3.00
CA TYR A 315 10.10 -11.48 -1.56
C TYR A 315 9.45 -10.33 -0.74
N ILE A 316 9.61 -9.07 -1.17
CA ILE A 316 8.95 -7.91 -0.54
C ILE A 316 7.47 -7.88 -0.92
N SER A 317 7.14 -8.27 -2.14
CA SER A 317 5.75 -8.34 -2.61
C SER A 317 4.94 -9.42 -1.87
N GLU A 318 5.56 -10.59 -1.63
CA GLU A 318 4.96 -11.68 -0.85
C GLU A 318 4.77 -11.30 0.62
N THR A 319 5.77 -10.67 1.24
CA THR A 319 5.67 -10.14 2.61
C THR A 319 4.51 -9.17 2.75
N ARG A 320 4.40 -8.22 1.82
CA ARG A 320 3.32 -7.24 1.82
C ARG A 320 1.95 -7.88 1.65
N GLN A 321 1.84 -8.89 0.79
CA GLN A 321 0.58 -9.61 0.58
C GLN A 321 0.10 -10.32 1.86
N ILE A 322 1.01 -10.95 2.60
CA ILE A 322 0.68 -11.65 3.85
C ILE A 322 0.29 -10.66 4.95
N LEU A 323 1.08 -9.60 5.14
CA LEU A 323 0.82 -8.59 6.18
C LEU A 323 -0.44 -7.77 5.90
N GLU A 324 -0.70 -7.37 4.65
CA GLU A 324 -1.98 -6.72 4.31
C GLU A 324 -3.16 -7.70 4.42
N GLY A 325 -2.93 -8.99 4.17
CA GLY A 325 -3.87 -10.10 4.33
C GLY A 325 -4.58 -10.11 5.69
N LEU A 326 -3.81 -9.87 6.75
CA LEU A 326 -4.28 -9.83 8.14
C LEU A 326 -5.42 -8.82 8.35
N PHE A 327 -5.34 -7.66 7.71
CA PHE A 327 -6.29 -6.55 7.93
C PHE A 327 -7.59 -6.67 7.12
N PHE A 328 -7.71 -7.65 6.23
CA PHE A 328 -8.95 -7.89 5.49
C PHE A 328 -10.01 -8.67 6.30
N GLY A 329 -9.71 -9.01 7.55
CA GLY A 329 -10.54 -9.81 8.46
C GLY A 329 -11.83 -9.18 8.97
N GLU A 330 -12.28 -8.02 8.46
CA GLU A 330 -13.50 -7.40 8.99
C GLU A 330 -14.81 -8.15 8.66
N ARG A 331 -14.84 -9.17 7.77
CA ARG A 331 -16.07 -9.97 7.52
C ARG A 331 -15.81 -11.43 7.11
N GLN A 332 -15.90 -12.34 8.08
CA GLN A 332 -16.25 -13.77 7.96
C GLN A 332 -15.56 -14.60 6.85
N ILE A 333 -14.25 -14.46 6.70
CA ILE A 333 -13.40 -15.53 6.17
C ILE A 333 -12.26 -15.65 7.17
N GLU A 334 -12.11 -16.82 7.80
CA GLU A 334 -10.96 -17.13 8.66
C GLU A 334 -9.69 -17.09 7.81
N SER A 335 -9.08 -15.91 7.70
CA SER A 335 -7.77 -15.69 7.11
C SER A 335 -6.72 -15.73 8.21
N ARG A 336 -6.64 -16.87 8.91
CA ARG A 336 -5.53 -17.11 9.85
C ARG A 336 -4.24 -17.22 9.04
N VAL A 337 -3.17 -16.63 9.54
CA VAL A 337 -1.81 -16.88 9.02
C VAL A 337 -1.55 -18.38 9.07
N ASP A 338 -1.43 -19.02 7.90
CA ASP A 338 -1.10 -20.44 7.85
C ASP A 338 0.41 -20.63 8.03
N ARG A 339 0.84 -21.86 8.31
CA ARG A 339 2.26 -22.22 8.43
C ARG A 339 3.06 -21.82 7.19
N ASP A 340 2.46 -21.96 6.01
CA ASP A 340 3.08 -21.59 4.73
C ASP A 340 3.34 -20.08 4.63
N ASP A 341 2.47 -19.25 5.20
CA ASP A 341 2.65 -17.80 5.22
C ASP A 341 3.79 -17.41 6.18
N MET A 342 3.88 -18.06 7.34
CA MET A 342 5.00 -17.86 8.26
C MET A 342 6.35 -18.25 7.63
N LEU A 343 6.40 -19.36 6.89
CA LEU A 343 7.61 -19.80 6.19
C LEU A 343 8.07 -18.76 5.15
N LYS A 344 7.14 -18.21 4.37
CA LYS A 344 7.45 -17.15 3.40
C LYS A 344 7.97 -15.90 4.08
N LEU A 345 7.36 -15.47 5.19
CA LEU A 345 7.84 -14.31 5.97
C LEU A 345 9.26 -14.53 6.51
N LEU A 346 9.58 -15.71 7.03
CA LEU A 346 10.93 -16.03 7.53
C LEU A 346 11.98 -16.05 6.41
N HIS A 347 11.66 -16.62 5.24
CA HIS A 347 12.56 -16.58 4.09
C HIS A 347 12.73 -15.17 3.52
N ALA A 348 11.67 -14.36 3.52
CA ALA A 348 11.75 -12.96 3.11
C ALA A 348 12.58 -12.13 4.07
N LYS A 349 12.44 -12.33 5.39
CA LYS A 349 13.30 -11.72 6.42
C LYS A 349 14.77 -12.08 6.19
N LYS A 350 15.08 -13.37 5.95
CA LYS A 350 16.45 -13.81 5.65
C LYS A 350 17.05 -13.06 4.44
N ARG A 351 16.33 -13.02 3.33
CA ARG A 351 16.76 -12.29 2.11
C ARG A 351 16.90 -10.79 2.35
N ALA A 352 15.98 -10.19 3.10
CA ALA A 352 16.05 -8.77 3.44
C ALA A 352 17.32 -8.46 4.25
N SER A 353 17.66 -9.30 5.23
CA SER A 353 18.89 -9.17 6.02
C SER A 353 20.16 -9.36 5.19
N GLU A 354 20.20 -10.35 4.29
CA GLU A 354 21.32 -10.59 3.37
C GLU A 354 21.56 -9.39 2.42
N HIS A 355 20.48 -8.82 1.88
CA HIS A 355 20.53 -7.66 0.99
C HIS A 355 20.62 -6.31 1.72
N ARG A 356 20.65 -6.31 3.07
CA ARG A 356 20.58 -5.09 3.91
C ARG A 356 19.42 -4.17 3.53
N ASN A 357 18.29 -4.77 3.16
CA ASN A 357 17.10 -4.05 2.72
C ASN A 357 16.19 -3.72 3.91
N HIS A 358 16.03 -2.43 4.22
CA HIS A 358 15.19 -1.95 5.32
C HIS A 358 13.69 -1.95 5.01
N THR A 359 13.28 -2.15 3.76
CA THR A 359 11.86 -2.13 3.35
C THR A 359 11.02 -3.20 4.06
N PHE A 360 11.62 -4.33 4.43
CA PHE A 360 10.91 -5.37 5.20
C PHE A 360 10.50 -4.86 6.60
N GLU A 361 11.39 -4.13 7.28
CA GLU A 361 11.12 -3.54 8.60
C GLU A 361 10.09 -2.40 8.52
N GLU A 362 10.18 -1.58 7.47
CA GLU A 362 9.20 -0.52 7.22
C GLU A 362 7.79 -1.10 7.05
N LEU A 363 7.64 -2.20 6.29
CA LEU A 363 6.37 -2.88 6.11
C LEU A 363 5.81 -3.47 7.41
N LEU A 364 6.66 -4.03 8.27
CA LEU A 364 6.24 -4.52 9.58
C LEU A 364 5.80 -3.38 10.50
N LEU A 365 6.50 -2.25 10.48
CA LEU A 365 6.18 -1.09 11.30
C LEU A 365 4.87 -0.44 10.86
N ASP A 366 4.62 -0.38 9.56
CA ASP A 366 3.34 0.09 9.02
C ASP A 366 2.19 -0.89 9.32
N ALA A 367 2.43 -2.20 9.26
CA ALA A 367 1.47 -3.20 9.71
C ALA A 367 1.16 -3.06 11.22
N SER A 368 2.17 -2.82 12.06
CA SER A 368 1.96 -2.58 13.50
C SER A 368 1.09 -1.36 13.77
N LYS A 369 1.32 -0.25 13.06
CA LYS A 369 0.47 0.95 13.18
C LYS A 369 -0.96 0.66 12.74
N ALA A 370 -1.13 -0.07 11.65
CA ALA A 370 -2.45 -0.47 11.17
C ALA A 370 -3.17 -1.39 12.17
N CYS A 371 -2.47 -2.30 12.84
CA CYS A 371 -3.01 -3.09 13.96
C CYS A 371 -3.53 -2.19 15.08
N ASP A 372 -2.72 -1.24 15.55
CA ASP A 372 -3.08 -0.34 16.65
C ASP A 372 -4.27 0.57 16.29
N GLU A 373 -4.31 1.09 15.06
CA GLU A 373 -5.42 1.91 14.55
C GLU A 373 -6.73 1.11 14.48
N ASN A 374 -6.69 -0.12 13.94
CA ASN A 374 -7.89 -0.96 13.83
C ASN A 374 -8.42 -1.41 15.20
N ILE A 375 -7.55 -1.69 16.18
CA ILE A 375 -7.98 -2.04 17.55
C ILE A 375 -8.63 -0.83 18.23
N ARG A 376 -8.07 0.36 18.02
CA ARG A 376 -8.66 1.62 18.52
C ARG A 376 -10.06 1.85 17.94
N ASP A 377 -10.29 1.45 16.70
CA ASP A 377 -11.56 1.59 15.99
C ASP A 377 -12.55 0.43 16.27
N GLY A 378 -12.16 -0.55 17.10
CA GLY A 378 -13.04 -1.60 17.62
C GLY A 378 -12.95 -2.97 16.94
N ALA A 379 -11.84 -3.26 16.24
CA ALA A 379 -11.57 -4.57 15.65
C ALA A 379 -11.35 -5.68 16.71
N ASP A 380 -11.45 -6.94 16.26
CA ASP A 380 -11.42 -8.12 17.13
C ASP A 380 -10.00 -8.39 17.69
N ILE A 381 -9.92 -8.85 18.94
CA ILE A 381 -8.65 -9.06 19.67
C ILE A 381 -7.78 -10.15 19.01
N SER A 382 -8.41 -11.03 18.24
CA SER A 382 -7.76 -12.10 17.45
C SER A 382 -6.69 -11.57 16.49
N LEU A 383 -6.86 -10.38 15.92
CA LEU A 383 -5.86 -9.76 15.04
C LEU A 383 -4.55 -9.45 15.77
N LEU A 384 -4.62 -9.05 17.05
CA LEU A 384 -3.45 -8.78 17.87
C LEU A 384 -2.70 -10.07 18.20
N GLU A 385 -3.44 -11.16 18.47
CA GLU A 385 -2.84 -12.46 18.75
C GLU A 385 -2.08 -13.01 17.52
N GLU A 386 -2.64 -12.86 16.32
CA GLU A 386 -2.00 -13.28 15.06
C GLU A 386 -0.77 -12.43 14.71
N PHE A 387 -0.85 -11.11 14.87
CA PHE A 387 0.29 -10.23 14.63
C PHE A 387 1.39 -10.45 15.70
N SER A 388 1.01 -10.66 16.96
CA SER A 388 1.94 -11.02 18.03
C SER A 388 2.61 -12.36 17.79
N TYR A 389 1.91 -13.33 17.20
CA TYR A 389 2.48 -14.59 16.76
C TYR A 389 3.57 -14.39 15.70
N ILE A 390 3.34 -13.55 14.68
CA ILE A 390 4.35 -13.19 13.68
C ILE A 390 5.57 -12.52 14.32
N ILE A 391 5.34 -11.49 15.15
CA ILE A 391 6.44 -10.77 15.82
C ILE A 391 7.27 -11.74 16.67
N THR A 392 6.63 -12.64 17.41
CA THR A 392 7.34 -13.61 18.26
C THR A 392 8.30 -14.48 17.45
N TYR A 393 7.90 -14.95 16.27
CA TYR A 393 8.78 -15.75 15.40
C TYR A 393 9.92 -14.92 14.78
N LEU A 394 9.64 -13.66 14.42
CA LEU A 394 10.67 -12.75 13.88
C LEU A 394 11.69 -12.32 14.94
N ASP A 395 11.27 -12.05 16.18
CA ASP A 395 12.16 -11.75 17.30
C ASP A 395 13.05 -12.95 17.64
N ARG A 396 12.47 -14.15 17.62
CA ARG A 396 13.23 -15.40 17.77
C ARG A 396 14.23 -15.58 16.64
N TYR A 397 13.87 -15.23 15.41
CA TYR A 397 14.77 -15.26 14.25
C TYR A 397 15.94 -14.30 14.48
N ASP A 398 15.69 -13.03 14.83
CA ASP A 398 16.74 -12.03 15.02
C ASP A 398 17.69 -12.41 16.16
N THR A 399 17.15 -12.88 17.29
CA THR A 399 17.94 -13.35 18.43
C THR A 399 18.81 -14.55 18.04
N THR A 400 18.23 -15.55 17.36
CA THR A 400 18.94 -16.78 16.97
C THR A 400 20.01 -16.48 15.92
N SER A 401 19.69 -15.68 14.91
CA SER A 401 20.64 -15.26 13.88
C SER A 401 21.80 -14.46 14.49
N GLN A 402 21.53 -13.56 15.43
CA GLN A 402 22.57 -12.82 16.12
C GLN A 402 23.51 -13.74 16.88
N VAL A 403 23.00 -14.67 17.69
CA VAL A 403 23.83 -15.59 18.49
C VAL A 403 24.64 -16.53 17.60
N ILE A 404 24.07 -17.05 16.51
CA ILE A 404 24.78 -17.92 15.57
C ILE A 404 25.87 -17.16 14.82
N ASN A 405 25.60 -15.95 14.33
CA ASN A 405 26.60 -15.12 13.67
C ASN A 405 27.72 -14.71 14.64
N GLN A 406 27.38 -14.39 15.88
CA GLN A 406 28.35 -14.12 16.94
C GLN A 406 29.24 -15.33 17.22
N LEU A 407 28.65 -16.52 17.30
CA LEU A 407 29.40 -17.76 17.50
C LEU A 407 30.32 -18.09 16.32
N ALA A 408 29.86 -17.80 15.10
CA ALA A 408 30.55 -18.14 13.87
C ALA A 408 31.75 -17.20 13.59
N PHE A 409 31.59 -15.90 13.84
CA PHE A 409 32.55 -14.87 13.39
C PHE A 409 33.22 -14.07 14.52
N MET A 410 32.73 -14.12 15.77
CA MET A 410 33.30 -13.31 16.86
C MET A 410 34.13 -14.15 17.83
N GLU A 411 35.43 -13.89 17.88
CA GLU A 411 36.41 -14.61 18.71
C GLU A 411 36.21 -14.43 20.23
N ASN A 412 35.56 -13.34 20.65
CA ASN A 412 35.44 -12.96 22.06
C ASN A 412 34.14 -13.41 22.74
N ILE A 413 33.21 -14.01 22.00
CA ILE A 413 31.88 -14.35 22.53
C ILE A 413 31.87 -15.76 23.07
N ARG A 414 31.70 -15.87 24.39
CA ARG A 414 31.61 -17.15 25.08
C ARG A 414 30.17 -17.63 25.08
N ILE A 415 29.97 -18.86 24.61
CA ILE A 415 28.68 -19.53 24.75
C ILE A 415 28.38 -19.72 26.24
N SER A 416 27.23 -19.20 26.67
CA SER A 416 26.65 -19.48 27.97
C SER A 416 25.67 -20.65 27.87
N GLU A 417 25.35 -21.25 29.02
CA GLU A 417 24.33 -22.28 29.10
C GLU A 417 22.95 -21.73 28.68
N ASP A 418 22.66 -20.47 29.01
CA ASP A 418 21.41 -19.80 28.64
C ASP A 418 21.29 -19.60 27.13
N MET A 419 22.38 -19.24 26.44
CA MET A 419 22.40 -19.16 24.96
C MET A 419 22.11 -20.52 24.34
N LEU A 420 22.77 -21.59 24.82
CA LEU A 420 22.57 -22.94 24.28
C LEU A 420 21.12 -23.42 24.49
N ARG A 421 20.54 -23.17 25.67
CA ARG A 421 19.13 -23.50 25.95
C ARG A 421 18.18 -22.70 25.07
N SER A 422 18.46 -21.42 24.83
CA SER A 422 17.67 -20.56 23.94
C SER A 422 17.68 -21.08 22.51
N ILE A 423 18.85 -21.43 21.97
CA ILE A 423 18.99 -22.00 20.62
C ILE A 423 18.22 -23.33 20.51
N LEU A 424 18.36 -24.22 21.49
CA LEU A 424 17.63 -25.50 21.52
C LEU A 424 16.11 -25.31 21.56
N GLY A 425 15.63 -24.32 22.32
CA GLY A 425 14.22 -23.95 22.36
C GLY A 425 13.74 -23.44 21.01
N ASN A 426 14.47 -22.48 20.43
CA ASN A 426 14.13 -21.89 19.14
C ASN A 426 14.17 -22.93 18.00
N LYS A 427 15.16 -23.84 18.00
CA LYS A 427 15.26 -24.94 17.03
C LYS A 427 13.98 -25.78 16.99
N LYS A 428 13.49 -26.23 18.15
CA LYS A 428 12.26 -27.03 18.23
C LYS A 428 11.04 -26.31 17.67
N GLU A 429 10.96 -25.00 17.92
CA GLU A 429 9.85 -24.16 17.49
C GLU A 429 9.88 -23.93 15.97
N PHE A 430 11.06 -23.68 15.39
CA PHE A 430 11.22 -23.60 13.93
C PHE A 430 10.99 -24.94 13.23
N ASP A 431 11.51 -26.05 13.80
CA ASP A 431 11.32 -27.39 13.24
C ASP A 431 9.86 -27.88 13.33
N THR A 432 9.06 -27.28 14.22
CA THR A 432 7.60 -27.53 14.28
C THR A 432 6.86 -26.91 13.08
N LEU A 433 7.38 -25.82 12.52
CA LEU A 433 6.81 -25.21 11.30
C LEU A 433 7.12 -26.06 10.06
N GLN A 434 8.39 -26.43 9.90
CA GLN A 434 8.85 -27.33 8.84
C GLN A 434 10.08 -28.10 9.32
N PRO A 435 10.16 -29.44 9.10
CA PRO A 435 11.35 -30.20 9.43
C PRO A 435 12.60 -29.62 8.77
N ASN A 436 13.69 -29.48 9.54
CA ASN A 436 14.99 -28.96 9.07
C ASN A 436 14.98 -27.46 8.67
N LEU A 437 13.96 -26.71 9.06
CA LEU A 437 13.89 -25.27 8.79
C LEU A 437 15.02 -24.50 9.49
N PHE A 438 15.37 -24.90 10.71
CA PHE A 438 16.42 -24.24 11.48
C PHE A 438 17.77 -24.25 10.73
N ASN A 439 18.17 -25.40 10.19
CA ASN A 439 19.42 -25.52 9.43
C ASN A 439 19.39 -24.66 8.16
N THR A 440 18.25 -24.71 7.43
CA THR A 440 18.05 -23.95 6.19
C THR A 440 18.12 -22.43 6.42
N LEU A 441 17.52 -21.93 7.50
CA LEU A 441 17.48 -20.50 7.80
C LEU A 441 18.82 -19.99 8.34
N PHE A 442 19.43 -20.70 9.30
CA PHE A 442 20.53 -20.14 10.09
C PHE A 442 21.91 -20.77 9.87
N ILE A 443 21.99 -22.02 9.40
CA ILE A 443 23.26 -22.76 9.34
C ILE A 443 23.84 -22.79 7.93
N ASP A 444 23.04 -23.19 6.94
CA ASP A 444 23.53 -23.43 5.57
C ASP A 444 24.20 -22.18 4.97
N GLY A 445 23.54 -21.02 5.08
CA GLY A 445 24.08 -19.77 4.57
C GLY A 445 25.33 -19.27 5.31
N VAL A 446 25.51 -19.64 6.58
CA VAL A 446 26.70 -19.29 7.34
C VAL A 446 27.86 -20.22 6.99
N LEU A 447 27.61 -21.51 6.80
CA LEU A 447 28.61 -22.50 6.39
C LEU A 447 29.13 -22.28 4.96
N ASP A 448 28.28 -21.74 4.09
CA ASP A 448 28.63 -21.37 2.70
C ASP A 448 29.36 -20.02 2.63
N ASN A 449 29.39 -19.25 3.72
CA ASN A 449 30.08 -17.95 3.74
C ASN A 449 31.60 -18.14 3.68
N LYS A 450 32.22 -17.59 2.63
CA LYS A 450 33.68 -17.63 2.41
C LYS A 450 34.53 -16.98 3.52
N TYR A 451 33.93 -16.15 4.37
CA TYR A 451 34.59 -15.52 5.51
C TYR A 451 34.51 -16.34 6.81
N LEU A 452 33.92 -17.55 6.77
CA LEU A 452 33.83 -18.39 7.95
C LEU A 452 35.17 -19.08 8.23
N GLY A 453 35.84 -18.68 9.32
CA GLY A 453 37.08 -19.30 9.78
C GLY A 453 36.91 -20.77 10.23
N ASN A 454 38.04 -21.50 10.31
CA ASN A 454 38.05 -22.93 10.66
C ASN A 454 37.46 -23.22 12.05
N TYR A 455 37.79 -22.39 13.05
CA TYR A 455 37.26 -22.54 14.41
C TYR A 455 35.77 -22.22 14.46
N GLY A 456 35.30 -21.17 13.78
CA GLY A 456 33.88 -20.86 13.61
C GLY A 456 33.11 -22.03 12.99
N ARG A 457 33.64 -22.62 11.91
CA ARG A 457 33.06 -23.81 11.26
C ARG A 457 33.02 -25.02 12.21
N ARG A 458 34.10 -25.29 12.95
CA ARG A 458 34.15 -26.36 13.96
C ARG A 458 33.11 -26.13 15.07
N LYS A 459 32.97 -24.90 15.57
CA LYS A 459 31.97 -24.52 16.58
C LYS A 459 30.55 -24.80 16.09
N LEU A 460 30.21 -24.37 14.87
CA LEU A 460 28.87 -24.60 14.29
C LEU A 460 28.57 -26.08 14.06
N ILE A 461 29.50 -26.85 13.49
CA ILE A 461 29.30 -28.30 13.27
C ILE A 461 29.13 -29.03 14.60
N THR A 462 29.91 -28.66 15.61
CA THR A 462 29.81 -29.23 16.97
C THR A 462 28.49 -28.86 17.62
N LEU A 463 28.02 -27.63 17.42
CA LEU A 463 26.72 -27.18 17.91
C LEU A 463 25.58 -27.99 17.25
N VAL A 464 25.55 -28.11 15.93
CA VAL A 464 24.50 -28.85 15.20
C VAL A 464 24.45 -30.32 15.62
N LYS A 465 25.59 -31.01 15.61
CA LYS A 465 25.67 -32.40 16.07
C LYS A 465 25.27 -32.55 17.54
N GLY A 466 25.75 -31.64 18.39
CA GLY A 466 25.40 -31.62 19.80
C GLY A 466 23.90 -31.42 20.04
N MET A 467 23.24 -30.58 19.24
CA MET A 467 21.78 -30.41 19.30
C MET A 467 21.02 -31.67 18.90
N GLU A 468 21.45 -32.36 17.83
CA GLU A 468 20.87 -33.63 17.40
C GLU A 468 21.05 -34.74 18.45
N GLU A 469 22.24 -34.83 19.06
CA GLU A 469 22.54 -35.82 20.11
C GLU A 469 21.77 -35.55 21.42
N ILE A 470 21.49 -34.28 21.74
CA ILE A 470 20.62 -33.88 22.86
C ILE A 470 19.17 -34.29 22.57
N GLU A 471 18.66 -34.08 21.36
CA GLU A 471 17.31 -34.50 20.98
C GLU A 471 17.15 -36.02 20.98
N ALA A 472 18.20 -36.76 20.61
CA ALA A 472 18.27 -38.21 20.70
C ALA A 472 18.47 -38.74 22.13
N GLY A 473 18.62 -37.87 23.13
CA GLY A 473 18.85 -38.23 24.53
C GLY A 473 20.21 -38.89 24.81
N SER A 474 21.15 -38.80 23.86
CA SER A 474 22.46 -39.45 23.92
C SER A 474 23.52 -38.58 24.61
N MET A 475 23.30 -37.27 24.70
CA MET A 475 24.25 -36.31 25.24
C MET A 475 23.54 -35.24 26.09
N LYS A 476 24.21 -34.72 27.14
CA LYS A 476 23.66 -33.64 27.97
C LYS A 476 24.07 -32.26 27.44
N SER A 477 23.23 -31.24 27.64
CA SER A 477 23.53 -29.85 27.26
C SER A 477 24.86 -29.33 27.83
N GLN A 478 25.23 -29.79 29.03
CA GLN A 478 26.51 -29.44 29.66
C GLN A 478 27.72 -29.98 28.90
N GLU A 479 27.61 -31.18 28.32
CA GLU A 479 28.71 -31.83 27.60
C GLU A 479 28.97 -31.11 26.28
N VAL A 480 27.92 -30.69 25.57
CA VAL A 480 28.05 -29.88 24.33
C VAL A 480 28.66 -28.52 24.65
N LEU A 481 28.24 -27.89 25.74
CA LEU A 481 28.82 -26.63 26.20
C LEU A 481 30.31 -26.77 26.52
N ASP A 482 30.72 -27.88 27.14
CA ASP A 482 32.12 -28.14 27.47
C ASP A 482 32.97 -28.40 26.20
N GLN A 483 32.41 -29.09 25.19
CA GLN A 483 33.06 -29.24 23.88
C GLN A 483 33.25 -27.89 23.17
N LEU A 484 32.22 -27.03 23.15
CA LEU A 484 32.31 -25.71 22.53
C LEU A 484 33.32 -24.80 23.26
N LYS A 485 33.35 -24.85 24.60
CA LYS A 485 34.36 -24.16 25.41
C LYS A 485 35.77 -24.71 25.20
N ALA A 486 35.92 -25.99 24.88
CA ALA A 486 37.23 -26.56 24.57
C ALA A 486 37.76 -25.99 23.25
N ILE A 487 36.92 -25.90 22.21
CA ILE A 487 37.26 -25.27 20.92
C ILE A 487 37.63 -23.80 21.12
N ASP A 488 36.86 -23.06 21.93
CA ASP A 488 37.13 -21.65 22.23
C ASP A 488 38.48 -21.42 22.92
N ARG A 489 38.86 -22.32 23.86
CA ARG A 489 40.17 -22.28 24.49
C ARG A 489 41.29 -22.64 23.53
N GLU A 490 41.04 -23.60 22.64
CA GLU A 490 41.99 -24.02 21.61
C GLU A 490 42.31 -22.87 20.66
N GLU A 491 41.29 -22.17 20.17
CA GLU A 491 41.39 -20.97 19.33
C GLU A 491 42.18 -19.84 20.02
N GLN A 492 41.86 -19.55 21.28
CA GLN A 492 42.60 -18.53 22.06
C GLN A 492 44.09 -18.86 22.20
N ILE A 493 44.41 -20.12 22.49
CA ILE A 493 45.80 -20.55 22.60
C ILE A 493 46.47 -20.46 21.23
N PHE A 494 45.77 -20.83 20.15
CA PHE A 494 46.30 -20.74 18.78
C PHE A 494 46.64 -19.31 18.38
N VAL A 495 45.75 -18.34 18.61
CA VAL A 495 45.99 -16.92 18.28
C VAL A 495 47.19 -16.37 19.04
N ILE A 496 47.27 -16.63 20.35
CA ILE A 496 48.42 -16.22 21.19
C ILE A 496 49.71 -16.86 20.67
N LEU A 497 49.66 -18.15 20.34
CA LEU A 497 50.81 -18.89 19.87
C LEU A 497 51.29 -18.39 18.50
N LEU A 498 50.36 -18.14 17.57
CA LEU A 498 50.65 -17.59 16.24
C LEU A 498 51.37 -16.25 16.36
N GLN A 499 50.88 -15.34 17.19
CA GLN A 499 51.52 -14.04 17.40
C GLN A 499 52.96 -14.18 17.92
N HIS A 500 53.16 -14.95 18.99
CA HIS A 500 54.48 -15.10 19.61
C HIS A 500 55.47 -15.89 18.75
N VAL A 501 55.00 -16.91 18.03
CA VAL A 501 55.85 -17.65 17.07
C VAL A 501 56.22 -16.76 15.88
N ARG A 502 55.28 -15.96 15.34
CA ARG A 502 55.54 -15.02 14.24
C ARG A 502 56.58 -13.96 14.64
N GLU A 503 56.45 -13.35 15.81
CA GLU A 503 57.44 -12.40 16.35
C GLU A 503 58.83 -13.04 16.49
N ARG A 504 58.88 -14.27 17.00
CA ARG A 504 60.16 -14.96 17.24
C ARG A 504 60.82 -15.42 15.94
N ILE A 505 60.05 -15.91 14.97
CA ILE A 505 60.55 -16.24 13.63
C ILE A 505 61.08 -14.98 12.92
N ARG A 506 60.39 -13.84 13.06
CA ARG A 506 60.85 -12.54 12.54
C ARG A 506 62.15 -12.07 13.19
N ASN A 507 62.42 -12.46 14.44
CA ASN A 507 63.67 -12.08 15.13
C ASN A 507 64.82 -13.06 14.87
N PHE A 508 64.53 -14.34 14.59
CA PHE A 508 65.51 -15.40 14.33
C PHE A 508 65.40 -15.91 12.88
N TYR A 509 65.59 -15.02 11.91
CA TYR A 509 65.64 -15.36 10.48
C TYR A 509 66.71 -16.42 10.19
N SER A 510 66.31 -17.68 10.01
CA SER A 510 66.95 -18.75 9.19
C SER A 510 66.88 -20.18 9.75
N LYS A 511 66.41 -20.44 10.99
CA LYS A 511 66.56 -21.76 11.64
C LYS A 511 65.26 -22.36 12.20
N PHE A 512 64.27 -22.65 11.36
CA PHE A 512 63.08 -23.42 11.78
C PHE A 512 62.64 -24.49 10.77
N SER A 513 63.49 -24.79 9.77
CA SER A 513 63.18 -25.79 8.73
C SER A 513 63.33 -27.23 9.22
N THR A 514 64.06 -27.48 10.32
CA THR A 514 64.27 -28.84 10.83
C THR A 514 63.37 -29.15 12.02
N LYS A 515 62.97 -30.42 12.19
CA LYS A 515 62.15 -30.87 13.33
C LYS A 515 62.79 -30.57 14.68
N ASN A 516 64.13 -30.56 14.76
CA ASN A 516 64.86 -30.28 15.98
C ASN A 516 64.77 -28.79 16.36
N ASP A 517 64.87 -27.90 15.36
CA ASP A 517 64.70 -26.46 15.58
C ASP A 517 63.27 -26.11 16.01
N GLN A 518 62.27 -26.77 15.43
CA GLN A 518 60.87 -26.61 15.83
C GLN A 518 60.62 -27.05 17.28
N GLN A 519 61.31 -28.09 17.76
CA GLN A 519 61.23 -28.51 19.17
C GLN A 519 61.88 -27.50 20.12
N ILE A 520 63.01 -26.90 19.73
CA ILE A 520 63.66 -25.83 20.51
C ILE A 520 62.74 -24.61 20.58
N LEU A 521 62.22 -24.17 19.43
CA LEU A 521 61.26 -23.06 19.34
C LEU A 521 60.03 -23.32 20.20
N LYS A 522 59.48 -24.55 20.17
CA LYS A 522 58.35 -24.94 21.02
C LYS A 522 58.67 -24.75 22.49
N ARG A 523 59.83 -25.24 22.94
CA ARG A 523 60.23 -25.16 24.35
C ARG A 523 60.38 -23.71 24.79
N GLU A 524 61.06 -22.89 23.99
CA GLU A 524 61.28 -21.47 24.28
C GLU A 524 59.97 -20.67 24.34
N VAL A 525 59.07 -20.88 23.38
CA VAL A 525 57.75 -20.21 23.36
C VAL A 525 56.89 -20.68 24.53
N THR A 526 56.96 -21.96 24.90
CA THR A 526 56.25 -22.50 26.08
C THR A 526 56.76 -21.85 27.37
N GLU A 527 58.07 -21.75 27.55
CA GLU A 527 58.69 -21.11 28.72
C GLU A 527 58.32 -19.61 28.81
N GLU A 528 58.28 -18.91 27.67
CA GLU A 528 57.86 -17.50 27.61
C GLU A 528 56.38 -17.31 27.98
N LEU A 529 55.49 -18.13 27.42
CA LEU A 529 54.05 -18.05 27.66
C LEU A 529 53.67 -18.42 29.10
N LEU A 530 54.38 -19.38 29.70
CA LEU A 530 54.25 -19.70 31.13
C LEU A 530 54.77 -18.56 32.01
N GLY A 531 55.90 -17.96 31.66
CA GLY A 531 56.48 -16.81 32.37
C GLY A 531 55.56 -15.59 32.38
N LYS A 532 54.85 -15.34 31.26
CA LYS A 532 53.85 -14.27 31.12
C LYS A 532 52.47 -14.62 31.70
N LYS A 533 52.27 -15.84 32.24
CA LYS A 533 50.99 -16.37 32.75
C LYS A 533 49.85 -16.40 31.71
N LEU A 534 50.19 -16.47 30.42
CA LEU A 534 49.21 -16.50 29.33
C LEU A 534 48.64 -17.91 29.12
N ILE A 535 49.36 -18.96 29.54
CA ILE A 535 48.93 -20.36 29.46
C ILE A 535 49.10 -21.03 30.84
N LYS A 536 48.25 -22.01 31.16
CA LYS A 536 48.25 -22.75 32.45
C LYS A 536 48.87 -24.18 32.38
N GLY A 537 49.42 -24.59 31.24
CA GLY A 537 49.93 -25.93 31.00
C GLY A 537 50.79 -26.03 29.73
N GLU A 538 51.20 -27.24 29.36
CA GLU A 538 51.97 -27.49 28.13
C GLU A 538 51.11 -27.32 26.87
N ILE A 539 51.74 -26.81 25.81
CA ILE A 539 51.12 -26.60 24.51
C ILE A 539 50.99 -27.96 23.79
N ASN A 540 49.79 -28.26 23.26
CA ASN A 540 49.57 -29.44 22.43
C ASN A 540 50.51 -29.44 21.20
N ASN A 541 51.14 -30.58 20.93
CA ASN A 541 52.00 -30.76 19.75
C ASN A 541 51.26 -30.47 18.44
N ASP A 542 50.01 -30.90 18.35
CA ASP A 542 49.23 -30.76 17.11
C ASP A 542 48.95 -29.28 16.80
N LEU A 543 48.56 -28.52 17.83
CA LEU A 543 48.31 -27.08 17.73
C LEU A 543 49.58 -26.31 17.35
N PHE A 544 50.73 -26.66 17.94
CA PHE A 544 52.01 -26.04 17.60
C PHE A 544 52.42 -26.33 16.14
N ASN A 545 52.25 -27.58 15.68
CA ASN A 545 52.54 -27.96 14.30
C ASN A 545 51.62 -27.23 13.31
N GLU A 546 50.34 -27.10 13.65
CA GLU A 546 49.36 -26.33 12.86
C GLU A 546 49.78 -24.86 12.73
N THR A 547 50.24 -24.23 13.80
CA THR A 547 50.74 -22.86 13.77
C THR A 547 51.98 -22.71 12.88
N ILE A 548 52.92 -23.65 12.93
CA ILE A 548 54.09 -23.63 12.05
C ILE A 548 53.69 -23.80 10.58
N LEU A 549 52.76 -24.71 10.28
CA LEU A 549 52.22 -24.87 8.92
C LEU A 549 51.51 -23.62 8.43
N THR A 550 50.77 -22.94 9.32
CA THR A 550 50.09 -21.66 9.02
C THR A 550 51.11 -20.59 8.63
N ILE A 551 52.19 -20.43 9.39
CA ILE A 551 53.27 -19.47 9.08
C ILE A 551 54.02 -19.85 7.79
N GLN A 552 54.20 -21.14 7.51
CA GLN A 552 54.78 -21.58 6.24
C GLN A 552 53.89 -21.23 5.05
N LYS A 553 52.57 -21.41 5.17
CA LYS A 553 51.59 -21.01 4.14
C LYS A 553 51.57 -19.49 3.96
N GLU A 554 51.60 -18.72 5.04
CA GLU A 554 51.74 -17.25 5.02
C GLU A 554 53.00 -16.84 4.23
N ALA A 555 54.15 -17.43 4.54
CA ALA A 555 55.41 -17.12 3.85
C ALA A 555 55.36 -17.45 2.36
N ILE A 556 54.78 -18.60 1.98
CA ILE A 556 54.59 -18.97 0.56
C ILE A 556 53.66 -17.97 -0.13
N TYR A 557 52.56 -17.57 0.51
CA TYR A 557 51.63 -16.60 -0.03
C TYR A 557 52.30 -15.24 -0.25
N LEU A 558 52.92 -14.68 0.79
CA LEU A 558 53.51 -13.34 0.74
C LEU A 558 54.74 -13.24 -0.16
N HIS A 559 55.60 -14.27 -0.22
CA HIS A 559 56.85 -14.18 -0.96
C HIS A 559 56.78 -14.72 -2.39
N ASN A 560 55.87 -15.65 -2.68
CA ASN A 560 55.77 -16.27 -4.01
C ASN A 560 54.48 -15.87 -4.73
N LEU A 561 53.32 -16.10 -4.11
CA LEU A 561 52.03 -15.99 -4.79
C LEU A 561 51.53 -14.56 -4.90
N LEU A 562 51.56 -13.77 -3.83
CA LEU A 562 51.06 -12.40 -3.80
C LEU A 562 51.79 -11.47 -4.80
N PRO A 563 53.13 -11.51 -4.94
CA PRO A 563 53.82 -10.74 -5.97
C PRO A 563 53.41 -11.15 -7.39
N GLN A 564 53.20 -12.45 -7.62
CA GLN A 564 52.70 -12.96 -8.90
C GLN A 564 51.28 -12.46 -9.18
N ILE A 565 50.36 -12.58 -8.21
CA ILE A 565 48.98 -12.09 -8.29
C ILE A 565 48.93 -10.59 -8.61
N ILE A 566 49.79 -9.78 -7.97
CA ILE A 566 49.86 -8.33 -8.22
C ILE A 566 50.36 -8.06 -9.64
N SER A 567 51.43 -8.73 -10.07
CA SER A 567 52.03 -8.49 -11.39
C SER A 567 51.15 -8.95 -12.56
N GLU A 568 50.47 -10.10 -12.42
CA GLU A 568 49.65 -10.71 -13.46
C GLU A 568 48.17 -10.33 -13.36
N LYS A 569 47.76 -9.66 -12.26
CA LYS A 569 46.36 -9.36 -11.89
C LYS A 569 45.46 -10.60 -11.87
N ASP A 570 46.03 -11.73 -11.47
CA ASP A 570 45.35 -13.03 -11.47
C ASP A 570 44.52 -13.22 -10.20
N ILE A 571 43.24 -12.81 -10.26
CA ILE A 571 42.26 -13.00 -9.20
C ILE A 571 41.98 -14.50 -8.96
N SER A 572 42.05 -15.32 -10.01
CA SER A 572 41.75 -16.76 -9.90
C SER A 572 42.79 -17.48 -9.05
N LEU A 573 44.07 -17.12 -9.19
CA LEU A 573 45.15 -17.68 -8.36
C LEU A 573 44.99 -17.32 -6.87
N ARG A 574 44.48 -16.12 -6.57
CA ARG A 574 44.13 -15.72 -5.19
C ARG A 574 43.02 -16.57 -4.62
N GLU A 575 41.91 -16.73 -5.34
CA GLU A 575 40.77 -17.52 -4.87
C GLU A 575 41.13 -19.00 -4.73
N ASP A 576 41.92 -19.57 -5.66
CA ASP A 576 42.38 -20.96 -5.57
C ASP A 576 43.29 -21.19 -4.34
N PHE A 577 44.15 -20.22 -3.99
CA PHE A 577 44.90 -20.29 -2.75
C PHE A 577 44.00 -20.22 -1.51
N LEU A 578 43.02 -19.31 -1.48
CA LEU A 578 42.09 -19.19 -0.35
C LEU A 578 41.28 -20.47 -0.13
N ASP A 579 40.77 -21.06 -1.21
CA ASP A 579 39.95 -22.27 -1.15
C ASP A 579 40.76 -23.51 -0.69
N ASN A 580 42.06 -23.59 -1.01
CA ASN A 580 42.90 -24.75 -0.70
C ASN A 580 43.80 -24.59 0.53
N SER A 581 44.14 -23.36 0.93
CA SER A 581 45.11 -23.11 2.01
C SER A 581 44.51 -23.38 3.39
N GLY A 582 43.19 -23.24 3.54
CA GLY A 582 42.51 -23.30 4.83
C GLY A 582 42.89 -22.14 5.77
N LEU A 583 43.47 -21.07 5.25
CA LEU A 583 43.67 -19.82 5.98
C LEU A 583 42.38 -19.01 5.97
N ASP A 584 42.11 -18.30 7.06
CA ASP A 584 40.97 -17.39 7.12
C ASP A 584 41.14 -16.26 6.10
N ARG A 585 40.10 -16.01 5.32
CA ARG A 585 40.09 -14.94 4.30
C ARG A 585 40.34 -13.58 4.91
N PHE A 586 39.78 -13.29 6.10
CA PHE A 586 40.04 -12.02 6.79
C PHE A 586 41.52 -11.90 7.15
N TYR A 587 42.12 -12.98 7.65
CA TYR A 587 43.53 -13.02 7.99
C TYR A 587 44.42 -12.78 6.76
N VAL A 588 44.12 -13.40 5.62
CA VAL A 588 44.85 -13.16 4.37
C VAL A 588 44.68 -11.72 3.87
N GLU A 589 43.49 -11.14 4.01
CA GLU A 589 43.25 -9.74 3.65
C GLU A 589 44.03 -8.77 4.55
N GLU A 590 44.19 -9.04 5.83
CA GLU A 590 45.09 -8.25 6.70
C GLU A 590 46.55 -8.39 6.26
N LEU A 591 47.02 -9.59 5.92
CA LEU A 591 48.38 -9.82 5.41
C LEU A 591 48.65 -9.08 4.10
N GLU A 592 47.68 -9.05 3.19
CA GLU A 592 47.77 -8.28 1.95
C GLU A 592 47.86 -6.76 2.22
N LEU A 593 47.07 -6.24 3.17
CA LEU A 593 47.15 -4.85 3.58
C LEU A 593 48.53 -4.52 4.14
N GLU A 594 49.03 -5.33 5.09
CA GLU A 594 50.38 -5.19 5.66
C GLU A 594 51.45 -5.20 4.55
N TYR A 595 51.33 -6.08 3.55
CA TYR A 595 52.26 -6.15 2.43
C TYR A 595 52.24 -4.89 1.55
N PHE A 596 51.06 -4.38 1.22
CA PHE A 596 50.92 -3.15 0.42
C PHE A 596 51.48 -1.93 1.17
N GLU A 597 51.22 -1.83 2.48
CA GLU A 597 51.77 -0.77 3.33
C GLU A 597 53.30 -0.84 3.44
N LEU A 598 53.87 -2.04 3.63
CA LEU A 598 55.32 -2.22 3.78
C LEU A 598 56.11 -1.97 2.48
N ASN A 599 55.47 -2.10 1.32
CA ASN A 599 56.09 -1.93 0.00
C ASN A 599 55.66 -0.63 -0.71
N ASP A 600 54.96 0.28 -0.02
CA ASP A 600 54.45 1.55 -0.57
C ASP A 600 53.65 1.39 -1.89
N LEU A 601 52.82 0.34 -1.97
CA LEU A 601 52.00 0.04 -3.16
C LEU A 601 50.63 0.74 -3.10
N PRO A 602 50.02 1.08 -4.26
CA PRO A 602 48.72 1.76 -4.28
C PRO A 602 47.57 0.84 -3.86
N LEU A 603 46.82 1.23 -2.83
CA LEU A 603 45.68 0.49 -2.28
C LEU A 603 44.55 0.25 -3.30
N ASP A 604 44.45 1.07 -4.36
CA ASP A 604 43.48 0.88 -5.44
C ASP A 604 43.68 -0.44 -6.19
N GLU A 605 44.93 -0.90 -6.33
CA GLU A 605 45.23 -2.20 -6.95
C GLU A 605 44.80 -3.36 -6.06
N LEU A 606 44.96 -3.21 -4.74
CA LEU A 606 44.46 -4.18 -3.77
C LEU A 606 42.94 -4.31 -3.84
N TYR A 607 42.21 -3.20 -3.95
CA TYR A 607 40.75 -3.23 -4.13
C TYR A 607 40.33 -3.88 -5.45
N GLN A 608 41.12 -3.77 -6.53
CA GLN A 608 40.84 -4.46 -7.80
C GLN A 608 41.01 -5.97 -7.69
N ILE A 609 42.07 -6.42 -7.00
CA ILE A 609 42.32 -7.85 -6.78
C ILE A 609 41.26 -8.46 -5.85
N ARG A 610 40.71 -7.68 -4.91
CA ARG A 610 39.61 -8.08 -4.02
C ARG A 610 38.22 -8.04 -4.67
N LYS A 611 38.05 -7.33 -5.79
CA LYS A 611 36.77 -7.12 -6.47
C LYS A 611 36.26 -8.30 -7.29
N GLY A 612 36.89 -9.47 -7.22
CA GLY A 612 36.45 -10.71 -7.91
C GLY A 612 35.09 -11.28 -7.47
N LEU A 613 34.19 -10.45 -6.96
CA LEU A 613 32.92 -10.82 -6.32
C LEU A 613 31.69 -10.15 -6.95
N ASN A 614 31.76 -9.74 -8.23
CA ASN A 614 30.54 -9.45 -9.00
C ASN A 614 30.17 -10.62 -9.90
#